data_AF-A0A1D8AW09-F1
#
_entry.id   AF-A0A1D8AW09-F1
#
_cell.length_a   1.000
_cell.length_b   1.000
_cell.length_c   1.000
_cell.angle_alpha   90.00
_cell.angle_beta   90.00
_cell.angle_gamma   90.00
#
_symmetry.space_group_name_H-M   'P 1'
#
loop_
_entity.id
_entity.type
_entity.pdbx_description
1 polymer ?
#
loop_
_entity_poly.entity_id
_entity_poly.type
_entity_poly.pdbx_seq_one_letter_code
_entity_poly.pdbx_strand_id
1 'polypeptide(L)'
;MPPWFTFLRAVGGILTAGCLALSPAVAKEAHPDAHADSHAVHAPPVPPPNFDPTAPAQPAEPVAHGAPEPHATGKSEKPEWQAKEARSLINLGNSLTEREDYAAAEIAYRRVMNDRGFPLADQRDALLGLARMYRQQTTFTKAVATYEKFLKLYPDDPRIPDALLELGRSQRAMGAYRSAINRFYNVINSTLKLPPESYEHYQLLAKTAQFEIAETHYEVGEFAEAAKFYDRLRLLDLAPEDRARAHFKSAGSLLNAGQLEPAVTKLNQFLDQWPADPHGPEARFLLALTLRKLGRTEEALGITLALLRNEYGNASADPKGWAYWQRRTGNQLANDFFQSGDTMSAVTIYESLARLSEETTWRLPIVYQTGLCYERLRQNERAGKAYQDIVDTIALPPGKVPHTPEMIELARMAQWRIGQLDWSGRTEQQLNRFFSAAVPVSPPSPAPPTPANDANGSPATASGTL
;
A
#
# COMPACT_ATOMS: atom_id res chain seq x y z
N MET A 1 29.15 10.99 3.32
CA MET A 1 27.99 10.68 4.18
C MET A 1 28.23 9.33 4.85
N PRO A 2 28.02 9.18 6.16
CA PRO A 2 28.34 7.93 6.84
C PRO A 2 27.28 6.83 6.55
N PRO A 3 27.68 5.56 6.43
CA PRO A 3 26.85 4.44 5.93
C PRO A 3 25.63 4.05 6.78
N TRP A 4 25.49 4.58 8.01
CA TRP A 4 24.33 4.35 8.88
C TRP A 4 23.05 5.06 8.44
N PHE A 5 23.16 6.07 7.56
CA PHE A 5 22.00 6.81 7.03
C PHE A 5 21.08 5.94 6.15
N THR A 6 21.62 4.89 5.53
CA THR A 6 20.90 3.96 4.66
C THR A 6 20.21 2.83 5.43
N PHE A 7 20.75 2.43 6.59
CA PHE A 7 20.28 1.27 7.35
C PHE A 7 18.97 1.55 8.12
N LEU A 8 18.84 2.73 8.75
CA LEU A 8 17.59 3.15 9.41
C LEU A 8 16.48 3.53 8.42
N ARG A 9 16.86 3.95 7.20
CA ARG A 9 15.91 4.16 6.10
C ARG A 9 15.37 2.83 5.56
N ALA A 10 16.14 1.73 5.67
CA ALA A 10 15.69 0.38 5.33
C ALA A 10 14.78 -0.21 6.42
N VAL A 11 15.08 -0.03 7.71
CA VAL A 11 14.19 -0.48 8.80
C VAL A 11 12.88 0.33 8.87
N GLY A 12 12.91 1.63 8.53
CA GLY A 12 11.70 2.43 8.27
C GLY A 12 11.07 2.20 6.88
N GLY A 13 11.84 1.68 5.93
CA GLY A 13 11.46 1.37 4.55
C GLY A 13 10.67 0.07 4.41
N ILE A 14 11.01 -0.93 5.23
CA ILE A 14 10.31 -2.22 5.30
C ILE A 14 8.89 -2.05 5.85
N LEU A 15 8.62 -1.00 6.63
CA LEU A 15 7.27 -0.63 7.10
C LEU A 15 6.51 0.32 6.17
N THR A 16 7.10 0.79 5.06
CA THR A 16 6.46 1.73 4.11
C THR A 16 6.24 1.14 2.72
N ALA A 17 6.90 0.06 2.33
CA ALA A 17 6.79 -0.53 0.99
C ALA A 17 5.50 -1.37 0.75
N GLY A 18 4.66 -1.60 1.76
CA GLY A 18 3.57 -2.58 1.68
C GLY A 18 2.11 -2.05 1.64
N CYS A 19 1.86 -0.74 1.72
CA CYS A 19 0.50 -0.25 2.06
C CYS A 19 -0.21 0.67 1.06
N LEU A 20 0.08 0.56 -0.24
CA LEU A 20 -0.81 1.11 -1.28
C LEU A 20 -1.45 0.04 -2.17
N ALA A 21 -1.37 -1.24 -1.79
CA ALA A 21 -2.18 -2.31 -2.38
C ALA A 21 -3.53 -2.38 -1.66
N LEU A 22 -4.52 -1.63 -2.16
CA LEU A 22 -5.92 -1.85 -1.81
C LEU A 22 -6.45 -3.04 -2.63
N SER A 23 -6.37 -4.26 -2.08
CA SER A 23 -7.26 -5.39 -2.43
C SER A 23 -7.06 -6.57 -1.47
N PRO A 24 -8.12 -7.29 -1.06
CA PRO A 24 -8.00 -8.58 -0.41
C PRO A 24 -8.00 -9.67 -1.49
N ALA A 25 -6.84 -10.24 -1.81
CA ALA A 25 -6.79 -11.47 -2.59
C ALA A 25 -5.55 -12.28 -2.20
N VAL A 26 -5.83 -13.53 -1.82
CA VAL A 26 -4.91 -14.61 -1.47
C VAL A 26 -3.84 -14.77 -2.56
N ALA A 27 -2.57 -14.58 -2.22
CA ALA A 27 -1.45 -14.84 -3.12
C ALA A 27 -0.76 -16.16 -2.75
N LYS A 28 -0.84 -17.13 -3.67
CA LYS A 28 -0.10 -18.39 -3.67
C LYS A 28 1.12 -18.21 -4.58
N GLU A 29 2.29 -18.61 -4.09
CA GLU A 29 3.59 -18.42 -4.72
C GLU A 29 3.73 -19.09 -6.10
N ALA A 30 4.43 -18.44 -7.02
CA ALA A 30 5.03 -19.08 -8.19
C ALA A 30 6.37 -18.41 -8.55
N HIS A 31 7.40 -19.25 -8.72
CA HIS A 31 8.79 -18.93 -9.07
C HIS A 31 8.97 -18.40 -10.51
N PRO A 32 10.08 -17.70 -10.82
CA PRO A 32 10.36 -17.12 -12.13
C PRO A 32 11.25 -18.04 -12.98
N ASP A 33 11.09 -18.01 -14.31
CA ASP A 33 12.22 -18.08 -15.25
C ASP A 33 11.85 -17.77 -16.71
N ALA A 34 12.88 -17.26 -17.41
CA ALA A 34 13.12 -17.23 -18.86
C ALA A 34 12.75 -15.98 -19.68
N HIS A 35 13.82 -15.24 -20.01
CA HIS A 35 14.01 -14.30 -21.12
C HIS A 35 13.77 -14.92 -22.50
N ALA A 36 13.31 -14.11 -23.48
CA ALA A 36 13.77 -14.17 -24.86
C ALA A 36 13.41 -12.90 -25.65
N ASP A 37 14.41 -12.36 -26.34
CA ASP A 37 14.37 -11.26 -27.32
C ASP A 37 13.49 -11.56 -28.56
N SER A 38 12.93 -10.53 -29.18
CA SER A 38 13.02 -10.36 -30.64
C SER A 38 12.58 -8.96 -31.10
N HIS A 39 13.39 -8.41 -32.00
CA HIS A 39 13.27 -7.12 -32.67
C HIS A 39 12.43 -7.17 -33.95
N ALA A 40 11.79 -6.02 -34.24
CA ALA A 40 11.45 -5.47 -35.57
C ALA A 40 10.29 -6.17 -36.34
N VAL A 41 9.47 -5.53 -37.18
CA VAL A 41 9.66 -4.45 -38.16
C VAL A 41 8.31 -3.75 -38.44
N HIS A 42 8.34 -2.44 -38.70
CA HIS A 42 7.22 -1.60 -39.18
C HIS A 42 6.80 -1.92 -40.64
N ALA A 43 5.49 -1.96 -40.91
CA ALA A 43 4.94 -1.86 -42.27
C ALA A 43 3.74 -0.86 -42.31
N PRO A 44 3.60 -0.03 -43.37
CA PRO A 44 2.58 1.02 -43.47
C PRO A 44 1.24 0.53 -44.07
N PRO A 45 0.14 1.31 -43.98
CA PRO A 45 -1.22 0.84 -44.27
C PRO A 45 -1.62 0.95 -45.75
N VAL A 46 -2.50 0.03 -46.18
CA VAL A 46 -3.11 -0.06 -47.52
C VAL A 46 -4.48 0.66 -47.52
N PRO A 47 -4.84 1.45 -48.55
CA PRO A 47 -6.15 2.10 -48.66
C PRO A 47 -7.25 1.19 -49.26
N PRO A 48 -8.55 1.48 -49.03
CA PRO A 48 -9.67 0.62 -49.46
C PRO A 48 -10.06 0.81 -50.95
N PRO A 49 -10.70 -0.20 -51.59
CA PRO A 49 -11.08 -0.12 -53.00
C PRO A 49 -12.42 0.60 -53.25
N ASN A 50 -12.46 1.32 -54.38
CA ASN A 50 -13.61 2.03 -54.95
C ASN A 50 -14.65 1.07 -55.54
N PHE A 51 -15.93 1.40 -55.37
CA PHE A 51 -17.07 0.82 -56.08
C PHE A 51 -17.41 1.67 -57.30
N ASP A 52 -17.45 1.06 -58.48
CA ASP A 52 -18.05 1.64 -59.69
C ASP A 52 -19.29 0.81 -60.08
N PRO A 53 -20.49 1.41 -60.16
CA PRO A 53 -21.72 0.71 -60.55
C PRO A 53 -22.16 1.16 -61.94
N THR A 54 -21.94 0.37 -62.99
CA THR A 54 -22.71 0.52 -64.24
C THR A 54 -22.61 -0.69 -65.17
N ALA A 55 -23.76 -1.02 -65.79
CA ALA A 55 -23.97 -1.78 -67.03
C ALA A 55 -24.36 -3.29 -66.89
N PRO A 56 -25.18 -3.85 -67.81
CA PRO A 56 -26.57 -4.19 -67.51
C PRO A 56 -26.98 -5.64 -67.84
N ALA A 57 -28.19 -6.01 -67.39
CA ALA A 57 -28.85 -7.28 -67.63
C ALA A 57 -29.36 -7.47 -69.07
N GLN A 58 -29.35 -8.71 -69.55
CA GLN A 58 -30.24 -9.19 -70.61
C GLN A 58 -30.80 -10.60 -70.30
N PRO A 59 -32.00 -10.95 -70.82
CA PRO A 59 -32.88 -11.99 -70.30
C PRO A 59 -32.97 -13.24 -71.20
N ALA A 60 -33.38 -14.38 -70.62
CA ALA A 60 -33.94 -15.51 -71.38
C ALA A 60 -34.95 -16.30 -70.53
N GLU A 61 -36.20 -16.36 -71.01
CA GLU A 61 -37.27 -17.29 -70.61
C GLU A 61 -37.19 -18.61 -71.44
N PRO A 62 -38.16 -19.55 -71.40
CA PRO A 62 -38.45 -20.47 -70.30
C PRO A 62 -38.52 -21.94 -70.79
N VAL A 63 -38.43 -22.93 -69.89
CA VAL A 63 -38.98 -24.28 -70.16
C VAL A 63 -39.73 -24.76 -68.93
N ALA A 64 -41.04 -24.90 -69.10
CA ALA A 64 -41.98 -25.42 -68.13
C ALA A 64 -42.12 -26.94 -68.30
N HIS A 65 -42.05 -27.69 -67.19
CA HIS A 65 -42.77 -28.94 -67.04
C HIS A 65 -43.22 -29.14 -65.59
N GLY A 66 -44.54 -29.10 -65.40
CA GLY A 66 -45.31 -29.98 -64.52
C GLY A 66 -45.06 -29.94 -63.02
N ALA A 67 -45.99 -29.29 -62.30
CA ALA A 67 -46.20 -29.43 -60.86
C ALA A 67 -46.58 -30.89 -60.47
N PRO A 68 -46.52 -31.26 -59.17
CA PRO A 68 -47.56 -30.80 -58.24
C PRO A 68 -46.98 -30.20 -56.95
N GLU A 69 -47.64 -29.17 -56.43
CA GLU A 69 -47.50 -28.80 -55.02
C GLU A 69 -47.91 -29.99 -54.13
N PRO A 70 -47.32 -30.07 -52.93
CA PRO A 70 -48.19 -29.78 -51.81
C PRO A 70 -47.54 -28.83 -50.79
N HIS A 71 -48.36 -27.88 -50.37
CA HIS A 71 -48.46 -27.31 -49.02
C HIS A 71 -47.40 -27.73 -47.98
N ALA A 72 -46.65 -26.76 -47.47
CA ALA A 72 -46.56 -26.51 -46.03
C ALA A 72 -45.76 -25.24 -45.76
N THR A 73 -46.47 -24.16 -45.44
CA THR A 73 -45.94 -23.03 -44.67
C THR A 73 -45.55 -23.51 -43.27
N GLY A 74 -44.33 -24.03 -43.13
CA GLY A 74 -43.72 -24.31 -41.83
C GLY A 74 -42.72 -23.22 -41.50
N LYS A 75 -43.06 -22.30 -40.59
CA LYS A 75 -42.05 -21.48 -39.91
C LYS A 75 -41.05 -22.45 -39.27
N SER A 76 -39.78 -22.35 -39.65
CA SER A 76 -38.70 -23.17 -39.10
C SER A 76 -38.43 -22.79 -37.65
N GLU A 77 -39.26 -23.24 -36.72
CA GLU A 77 -38.93 -23.23 -35.30
C GLU A 77 -37.83 -24.26 -35.08
N LYS A 78 -36.62 -23.78 -34.74
CA LYS A 78 -35.54 -24.66 -34.26
C LYS A 78 -36.08 -25.47 -33.07
N PRO A 79 -35.77 -26.77 -32.95
CA PRO A 79 -36.35 -27.62 -31.93
C PRO A 79 -36.09 -27.07 -30.51
N GLU A 80 -37.14 -26.95 -29.69
CA GLU A 80 -37.04 -26.47 -28.29
C GLU A 80 -36.00 -27.22 -27.45
N TRP A 81 -35.73 -28.49 -27.77
CA TRP A 81 -34.72 -29.29 -27.07
C TRP A 81 -33.31 -28.74 -27.27
N GLN A 82 -32.98 -28.16 -28.44
CA GLN A 82 -31.67 -27.57 -28.71
C GLN A 82 -31.44 -26.32 -27.86
N ALA A 83 -32.47 -25.49 -27.68
CA ALA A 83 -32.39 -24.32 -26.80
C ALA A 83 -32.23 -24.73 -25.32
N LYS A 84 -32.94 -25.78 -24.88
CA LYS A 84 -32.80 -26.32 -23.51
C LYS A 84 -31.41 -26.90 -23.27
N GLU A 85 -30.87 -27.64 -24.24
CA GLU A 85 -29.51 -28.21 -24.17
C GLU A 85 -28.45 -27.10 -24.14
N ALA A 86 -28.54 -26.09 -25.02
CA ALA A 86 -27.61 -24.97 -25.02
C ALA A 86 -27.55 -24.25 -23.66
N ARG A 87 -28.72 -23.95 -23.08
CA ARG A 87 -28.82 -23.31 -21.76
C ARG A 87 -28.26 -24.20 -20.66
N SER A 88 -28.51 -25.51 -20.71
CA SER A 88 -27.96 -26.47 -19.75
C SER A 88 -26.43 -26.48 -19.80
N LEU A 89 -25.85 -26.48 -21.01
CA LEU A 89 -24.39 -26.43 -21.21
C LEU A 89 -23.78 -25.11 -20.75
N ILE A 90 -24.46 -23.97 -20.98
CA ILE A 90 -24.01 -22.66 -20.46
C ILE A 90 -24.01 -22.65 -18.94
N ASN A 91 -25.09 -23.14 -18.31
CA ASN A 91 -25.19 -23.22 -16.84
C ASN A 91 -24.13 -24.18 -16.26
N LEU A 92 -23.87 -25.30 -16.93
CA LEU A 92 -22.79 -26.20 -16.57
C LEU A 92 -21.42 -25.49 -16.66
N GLY A 93 -21.17 -24.76 -17.75
CA GLY A 93 -19.97 -23.94 -17.92
C GLY A 93 -19.80 -22.90 -16.80
N ASN A 94 -20.87 -22.22 -16.40
CA ASN A 94 -20.86 -21.25 -15.30
C ASN A 94 -20.50 -21.92 -13.98
N SER A 95 -21.16 -23.03 -13.64
CA SER A 95 -20.89 -23.77 -12.40
C SER A 95 -19.47 -24.35 -12.34
N LEU A 96 -18.96 -24.86 -13.47
CA LEU A 96 -17.58 -25.33 -13.56
C LEU A 96 -16.57 -24.19 -13.41
N THR A 97 -16.89 -23.00 -13.94
CA THR A 97 -16.06 -21.80 -13.78
C THR A 97 -16.00 -21.38 -12.30
N GLU A 98 -17.12 -21.40 -11.58
CA GLU A 98 -17.17 -21.13 -10.14
C GLU A 98 -16.36 -22.14 -9.31
N ARG A 99 -16.28 -23.39 -9.78
CA ARG A 99 -15.49 -24.47 -9.18
C ARG A 99 -14.03 -24.49 -9.63
N GLU A 100 -13.61 -23.51 -10.44
CA GLU A 100 -12.27 -23.39 -11.03
C GLU A 100 -11.88 -24.56 -11.95
N ASP A 101 -12.84 -25.36 -12.40
CA ASP A 101 -12.63 -26.40 -13.42
C ASP A 101 -12.72 -25.77 -14.82
N TYR A 102 -11.71 -24.94 -15.12
CA TYR A 102 -11.66 -24.12 -16.33
C TYR A 102 -11.60 -24.96 -17.62
N ALA A 103 -10.96 -26.13 -17.58
CA ALA A 103 -10.85 -27.01 -18.74
C ALA A 103 -12.21 -27.58 -19.15
N ALA A 104 -12.97 -28.09 -18.19
CA ALA A 104 -14.32 -28.60 -18.45
C ALA A 104 -15.29 -27.46 -18.82
N ALA A 105 -15.18 -26.30 -18.17
CA ALA A 105 -15.97 -25.12 -18.52
C ALA A 105 -15.72 -24.67 -19.97
N GLU A 106 -14.46 -24.65 -20.42
CA GLU A 106 -14.09 -24.29 -21.80
C GLU A 106 -14.77 -25.22 -22.82
N ILE A 107 -14.80 -26.53 -22.55
CA ILE A 107 -15.45 -27.52 -23.42
C ILE A 107 -16.95 -27.24 -23.52
N ALA A 108 -17.62 -26.99 -22.38
CA ALA A 108 -19.05 -26.71 -22.34
C ALA A 108 -19.41 -25.46 -23.16
N TYR A 109 -18.69 -24.34 -22.98
CA TYR A 109 -18.95 -23.12 -23.75
C TYR A 109 -18.64 -23.28 -25.24
N ARG A 110 -17.49 -23.90 -25.59
CA ARG A 110 -17.11 -24.11 -26.99
C ARG A 110 -18.07 -25.03 -27.73
N ARG A 111 -18.67 -26.01 -27.04
CA ARG A 111 -19.69 -26.88 -27.63
C ARG A 111 -20.88 -26.05 -28.12
N VAL A 112 -21.37 -25.12 -27.29
CA VAL A 112 -22.48 -24.24 -27.66
C VAL A 112 -22.08 -23.29 -28.79
N MET A 113 -20.86 -22.74 -28.77
CA MET A 113 -20.41 -21.80 -29.80
C MET A 113 -20.15 -22.43 -31.18
N ASN A 114 -19.68 -23.68 -31.23
CA ASN A 114 -19.26 -24.32 -32.47
C ASN A 114 -20.43 -25.01 -33.21
N ASP A 115 -21.50 -25.34 -32.50
CA ASP A 115 -22.66 -26.00 -33.08
C ASP A 115 -23.65 -24.96 -33.65
N ARG A 116 -23.73 -24.93 -34.99
CA ARG A 116 -24.64 -24.03 -35.73
C ARG A 116 -26.12 -24.36 -35.50
N GLY A 117 -26.41 -25.53 -34.93
CA GLY A 117 -27.75 -25.93 -34.50
C GLY A 117 -28.31 -25.00 -33.43
N PHE A 118 -27.48 -24.57 -32.47
CA PHE A 118 -27.96 -23.75 -31.36
C PHE A 118 -28.41 -22.33 -31.78
N PRO A 119 -29.34 -21.71 -31.04
CA PRO A 119 -29.75 -20.32 -31.27
C PRO A 119 -28.58 -19.34 -31.12
N LEU A 120 -28.57 -18.28 -31.94
CA LEU A 120 -27.52 -17.25 -31.89
C LEU A 120 -27.45 -16.55 -30.52
N ALA A 121 -28.59 -16.40 -29.85
CA ALA A 121 -28.66 -15.84 -28.50
C ALA A 121 -27.86 -16.68 -27.49
N ASP A 122 -27.97 -18.01 -27.55
CA ASP A 122 -27.23 -18.92 -26.67
C ASP A 122 -25.74 -18.99 -27.05
N GLN A 123 -25.41 -18.95 -28.35
CA GLN A 123 -24.01 -18.87 -28.80
C GLN A 123 -23.30 -17.60 -28.30
N ARG A 124 -24.02 -16.48 -28.29
CA ARG A 124 -23.58 -15.19 -27.75
C ARG A 124 -23.37 -15.25 -26.24
N ASP A 125 -24.28 -15.88 -25.51
CA ASP A 125 -24.19 -16.03 -24.06
C ASP A 125 -23.02 -16.96 -23.67
N ALA A 126 -22.83 -18.05 -24.42
CA ALA A 126 -21.68 -18.95 -24.26
C ALA A 126 -20.35 -18.24 -24.56
N LEU A 127 -20.30 -17.38 -25.59
CA LEU A 127 -19.10 -16.60 -25.91
C LEU A 127 -18.74 -15.61 -24.79
N LEU A 128 -19.73 -14.94 -24.22
CA LEU A 128 -19.51 -14.02 -23.10
C LEU A 128 -19.09 -14.77 -21.82
N GLY A 129 -19.71 -15.93 -21.54
CA GLY A 129 -19.33 -16.82 -20.45
C GLY A 129 -17.89 -17.32 -20.57
N LEU A 130 -17.48 -17.73 -21.78
CA LEU A 130 -16.11 -18.13 -22.08
C LEU A 130 -15.10 -17.00 -21.82
N ALA A 131 -15.41 -15.77 -22.23
CA ALA A 131 -14.53 -14.61 -21.99
C ALA A 131 -14.35 -14.31 -20.49
N ARG A 132 -15.45 -14.37 -19.71
CA ARG A 132 -15.43 -14.19 -18.25
C ARG A 132 -14.63 -15.28 -17.56
N MET A 133 -14.80 -16.53 -17.99
CA MET A 133 -14.04 -17.66 -17.48
C MET A 133 -12.53 -17.47 -17.72
N TYR A 134 -12.10 -17.12 -18.93
CA TYR A 134 -10.68 -16.87 -19.19
C TYR A 134 -10.10 -15.73 -18.35
N ARG A 135 -10.90 -14.69 -18.06
CA ARG A 135 -10.49 -13.61 -17.16
C ARG A 135 -10.32 -14.11 -15.73
N GLN A 136 -11.25 -14.92 -15.22
CA GLN A 136 -11.17 -15.52 -13.89
C GLN A 136 -9.98 -16.48 -13.76
N GLN A 137 -9.69 -17.24 -14.83
CA GLN A 137 -8.47 -18.05 -14.95
C GLN A 137 -7.19 -17.20 -15.07
N THR A 138 -7.27 -15.87 -15.10
CA THR A 138 -6.14 -14.94 -15.33
C THR A 138 -5.44 -15.12 -16.68
N THR A 139 -6.06 -15.85 -17.62
CA THR A 139 -5.55 -16.01 -18.99
C THR A 139 -6.00 -14.83 -19.85
N PHE A 140 -5.47 -13.65 -19.53
CA PHE A 140 -5.94 -12.37 -20.08
C PHE A 140 -5.83 -12.27 -21.61
N THR A 141 -4.85 -12.92 -22.23
CA THR A 141 -4.69 -12.96 -23.69
C THR A 141 -5.88 -13.60 -24.39
N LYS A 142 -6.33 -14.77 -23.89
CA LYS A 142 -7.53 -15.45 -24.40
C LYS A 142 -8.80 -14.68 -24.07
N ALA A 143 -8.88 -14.09 -22.87
CA ALA A 143 -10.00 -13.26 -22.47
C ALA A 143 -10.19 -12.07 -23.43
N VAL A 144 -9.12 -11.33 -23.71
CA VAL A 144 -9.10 -10.20 -24.64
C VAL A 144 -9.57 -10.62 -26.04
N ALA A 145 -8.99 -11.67 -26.61
CA ALA A 145 -9.39 -12.16 -27.93
C ALA A 145 -10.88 -12.56 -27.97
N THR A 146 -11.39 -13.16 -26.89
CA THR A 146 -12.79 -13.62 -26.80
C THR A 146 -13.76 -12.44 -26.64
N TYR A 147 -13.41 -11.44 -25.81
CA TYR A 147 -14.18 -10.20 -25.69
C TYR A 147 -14.19 -9.41 -27.00
N GLU A 148 -13.05 -9.25 -27.68
CA GLU A 148 -13.01 -8.55 -28.97
C GLU A 148 -13.85 -9.27 -30.04
N LYS A 149 -13.85 -10.61 -30.02
CA LYS A 149 -14.76 -11.41 -30.86
C LYS A 149 -16.22 -11.13 -30.53
N PHE A 150 -16.58 -11.05 -29.25
CA PHE A 150 -17.95 -10.72 -28.82
C PHE A 150 -18.38 -9.33 -29.33
N LEU A 151 -17.55 -8.31 -29.11
CA LEU A 151 -17.81 -6.94 -29.55
C LEU A 151 -17.97 -6.82 -31.08
N LYS A 152 -17.25 -7.65 -31.85
CA LYS A 152 -17.33 -7.67 -33.32
C LYS A 152 -18.57 -8.39 -33.85
N LEU A 153 -18.95 -9.51 -33.22
CA LEU A 153 -20.06 -10.34 -33.70
C LEU A 153 -21.43 -9.84 -33.25
N TYR A 154 -21.50 -9.14 -32.11
CA TYR A 154 -22.75 -8.73 -31.50
C TYR A 154 -22.74 -7.24 -31.11
N PRO A 155 -22.53 -6.30 -32.06
CA PRO A 155 -22.33 -4.88 -31.78
C PRO A 155 -23.54 -4.18 -31.12
N ASP A 156 -24.74 -4.75 -31.29
CA ASP A 156 -25.99 -4.20 -30.75
C ASP A 156 -26.42 -4.88 -29.42
N ASP A 157 -25.57 -5.73 -28.83
CA ASP A 157 -25.91 -6.40 -27.58
C ASP A 157 -25.95 -5.40 -26.41
N PRO A 158 -26.98 -5.46 -25.53
CA PRO A 158 -27.09 -4.54 -24.40
C PRO A 158 -25.95 -4.66 -23.37
N ARG A 159 -25.16 -5.74 -23.39
CA ARG A 159 -24.01 -6.00 -22.52
C ARG A 159 -22.68 -5.59 -23.13
N ILE A 160 -22.69 -4.90 -24.29
CA ILE A 160 -21.49 -4.30 -24.87
C ILE A 160 -20.72 -3.44 -23.85
N PRO A 161 -21.38 -2.56 -23.06
CA PRO A 161 -20.66 -1.78 -22.05
C PRO A 161 -19.97 -2.67 -21.00
N ASP A 162 -20.63 -3.73 -20.52
CA ASP A 162 -20.04 -4.68 -19.56
C ASP A 162 -18.84 -5.41 -20.16
N ALA A 163 -18.96 -5.89 -21.41
CA ALA A 163 -17.87 -6.55 -22.12
C ALA A 163 -16.67 -5.61 -22.37
N LEU A 164 -16.92 -4.32 -22.64
CA LEU A 164 -15.89 -3.30 -22.79
C LEU A 164 -15.15 -3.03 -21.47
N LEU A 165 -15.88 -3.00 -20.35
CA LEU A 165 -15.27 -2.83 -19.02
C LEU A 165 -14.33 -4.00 -18.69
N GLU A 166 -14.81 -5.23 -18.88
CA GLU A 166 -14.02 -6.43 -18.61
C GLU A 166 -12.82 -6.60 -19.56
N LEU A 167 -12.99 -6.20 -20.83
CA LEU A 167 -11.88 -6.11 -21.79
C LEU A 167 -10.84 -5.09 -21.32
N GLY A 168 -11.26 -3.90 -20.88
CA GLY A 168 -10.35 -2.88 -20.35
C GLY A 168 -9.57 -3.37 -19.13
N ARG A 169 -10.24 -4.02 -18.18
CA ARG A 169 -9.61 -4.66 -17.01
C ARG A 169 -8.59 -5.72 -17.41
N SER A 170 -8.95 -6.59 -18.36
CA SER A 170 -8.05 -7.63 -18.87
C SER A 170 -6.83 -7.03 -19.57
N GLN A 171 -7.00 -5.93 -20.31
CA GLN A 171 -5.90 -5.20 -20.94
C GLN A 171 -5.00 -4.53 -19.91
N ARG A 172 -5.57 -3.93 -18.85
CA ARG A 172 -4.81 -3.33 -17.75
C ARG A 172 -3.96 -4.37 -17.03
N ALA A 173 -4.52 -5.54 -16.73
CA ALA A 173 -3.81 -6.64 -16.08
C ALA A 173 -2.62 -7.16 -16.91
N MET A 174 -2.64 -6.98 -18.24
CA MET A 174 -1.50 -7.28 -19.12
C MET A 174 -0.50 -6.12 -19.27
N GLY A 175 -0.70 -5.00 -18.58
CA GLY A 175 0.11 -3.78 -18.72
C GLY A 175 -0.21 -2.96 -19.98
N ALA A 176 -1.26 -3.30 -20.73
CA ALA A 176 -1.69 -2.54 -21.91
C ALA A 176 -2.54 -1.33 -21.52
N TYR A 177 -1.97 -0.44 -20.70
CA TYR A 177 -2.69 0.64 -20.00
C TYR A 177 -3.39 1.63 -20.95
N ARG A 178 -2.74 2.05 -22.04
CA ARG A 178 -3.35 2.95 -23.04
C ARG A 178 -4.58 2.33 -23.69
N SER A 179 -4.50 1.04 -24.04
CA SER A 179 -5.62 0.30 -24.60
C SER A 179 -6.76 0.18 -23.57
N ALA A 180 -6.42 -0.14 -22.32
CA ALA A 180 -7.39 -0.24 -21.23
C ALA A 180 -8.16 1.08 -21.04
N ILE A 181 -7.47 2.22 -20.95
CA ILE A 181 -8.08 3.55 -20.83
C ILE A 181 -9.03 3.83 -22.00
N ASN A 182 -8.62 3.53 -23.24
CA ASN A 182 -9.48 3.68 -24.41
C ASN A 182 -10.75 2.81 -24.31
N ARG A 183 -10.64 1.58 -23.80
CA ARG A 183 -11.81 0.71 -23.59
C ARG A 183 -12.74 1.27 -22.51
N PHE A 184 -12.21 1.81 -21.42
CA PHE A 184 -13.04 2.46 -20.39
C PHE A 184 -13.76 3.71 -20.90
N TYR A 185 -13.13 4.52 -21.76
CA TYR A 185 -13.85 5.61 -22.45
C TYR A 185 -14.96 5.10 -23.36
N ASN A 186 -14.76 3.96 -24.03
CA ASN A 186 -15.81 3.34 -24.85
C ASN A 186 -17.00 2.85 -23.99
N VAL A 187 -16.77 2.42 -22.74
CA VAL A 187 -17.87 2.12 -21.79
C VAL A 187 -18.73 3.36 -21.60
N ILE A 188 -18.11 4.50 -21.25
CA ILE A 188 -18.82 5.76 -21.00
C ILE A 188 -19.58 6.22 -22.26
N ASN A 189 -19.00 6.07 -23.45
CA ASN A 189 -19.66 6.48 -24.70
C ASN A 189 -20.79 5.54 -25.13
N SER A 190 -20.69 4.24 -24.83
CA SER A 190 -21.71 3.25 -25.20
C SER A 190 -22.93 3.32 -24.29
N THR A 191 -22.76 3.65 -23.01
CA THR A 191 -23.88 3.86 -22.08
C THR A 191 -24.79 5.03 -22.46
N LEU A 192 -24.27 6.04 -23.18
CA LEU A 192 -25.05 7.18 -23.68
C LEU A 192 -26.00 6.84 -24.83
N LYS A 193 -25.81 5.69 -25.51
CA LYS A 193 -26.57 5.29 -26.70
C LYS A 193 -27.72 4.33 -26.40
N LEU A 194 -27.87 3.89 -25.15
CA LEU A 194 -28.74 2.76 -24.79
C LEU A 194 -30.11 3.23 -24.27
N PRO A 195 -31.15 2.36 -24.38
CA PRO A 195 -32.52 2.71 -24.00
C PRO A 195 -32.65 3.06 -22.50
N PRO A 196 -33.62 3.92 -22.14
CA PRO A 196 -33.79 4.40 -20.76
C PRO A 196 -34.24 3.34 -19.74
N GLU A 197 -34.69 2.16 -20.18
CA GLU A 197 -35.19 1.09 -19.30
C GLU A 197 -34.10 0.49 -18.37
N SER A 198 -32.82 0.69 -18.67
CA SER A 198 -31.68 0.23 -17.85
C SER A 198 -30.73 1.36 -17.43
N TYR A 199 -31.28 2.58 -17.31
CA TYR A 199 -30.51 3.80 -17.06
C TYR A 199 -29.63 3.73 -15.81
N GLU A 200 -30.13 3.15 -14.71
CA GLU A 200 -29.38 3.04 -13.45
C GLU A 200 -28.14 2.13 -13.57
N HIS A 201 -28.28 0.95 -14.19
CA HIS A 201 -27.15 0.04 -14.45
C HIS A 201 -26.07 0.72 -15.29
N TYR A 202 -26.46 1.40 -16.35
CA TYR A 202 -25.51 2.08 -17.24
C TYR A 202 -24.85 3.30 -16.61
N GLN A 203 -25.55 4.02 -15.72
CA GLN A 203 -24.92 5.07 -14.91
C GLN A 203 -23.86 4.50 -13.97
N LEU A 204 -24.17 3.40 -13.26
CA LEU A 204 -23.22 2.75 -12.37
C LEU A 204 -21.99 2.26 -13.14
N LEU A 205 -22.21 1.70 -14.33
CA LEU A 205 -21.13 1.23 -15.18
C LEU A 205 -20.25 2.37 -15.70
N ALA A 206 -20.83 3.51 -16.07
CA ALA A 206 -20.07 4.70 -16.45
C ALA A 206 -19.23 5.25 -15.28
N LYS A 207 -19.79 5.29 -14.07
CA LYS A 207 -19.06 5.65 -12.83
C LYS A 207 -17.92 4.67 -12.56
N THR A 208 -18.17 3.38 -12.73
CA THR A 208 -17.17 2.31 -12.59
C THR A 208 -16.03 2.52 -13.60
N ALA A 209 -16.34 2.74 -14.87
CA ALA A 209 -15.33 2.99 -15.90
C ALA A 209 -14.48 4.24 -15.60
N GLN A 210 -15.08 5.32 -15.08
CA GLN A 210 -14.33 6.51 -14.66
C GLN A 210 -13.40 6.22 -13.47
N PHE A 211 -13.83 5.38 -12.53
CA PHE A 211 -12.98 4.90 -11.44
C PHE A 211 -11.81 4.06 -11.98
N GLU A 212 -12.08 3.12 -12.91
CA GLU A 212 -11.04 2.32 -13.55
C GLU A 212 -10.02 3.16 -14.33
N ILE A 213 -10.44 4.27 -14.96
CA ILE A 213 -9.51 5.23 -15.60
C ILE A 213 -8.57 5.83 -14.55
N ALA A 214 -9.11 6.27 -13.41
CA ALA A 214 -8.30 6.83 -12.32
C ALA A 214 -7.30 5.80 -11.76
N GLU A 215 -7.74 4.56 -11.51
CA GLU A 215 -6.88 3.46 -11.08
C GLU A 215 -5.79 3.18 -12.12
N THR A 216 -6.13 3.21 -13.40
CA THR A 216 -5.16 2.93 -14.47
C THR A 216 -4.07 3.99 -14.54
N HIS A 217 -4.42 5.28 -14.44
CA HIS A 217 -3.41 6.34 -14.34
C HIS A 217 -2.54 6.19 -13.08
N TYR A 218 -3.13 5.75 -11.97
CA TYR A 218 -2.41 5.49 -10.74
C TYR A 218 -1.40 4.33 -10.89
N GLU A 219 -1.81 3.20 -11.46
CA GLU A 219 -0.96 2.04 -11.70
C GLU A 219 0.21 2.35 -12.66
N VAL A 220 0.00 3.20 -13.66
CA VAL A 220 1.06 3.66 -14.59
C VAL A 220 2.06 4.60 -13.92
N GLY A 221 1.73 5.15 -12.74
CA GLY A 221 2.53 6.16 -12.05
C GLY A 221 2.23 7.60 -12.48
N GLU A 222 1.20 7.83 -13.28
CA GLU A 222 0.70 9.16 -13.67
C GLU A 222 -0.18 9.75 -12.54
N PHE A 223 0.40 9.87 -11.35
CA PHE A 223 -0.33 10.16 -10.12
C PHE A 223 -1.07 11.52 -10.15
N ALA A 224 -0.52 12.52 -10.83
CA ALA A 224 -1.16 13.82 -10.97
C ALA A 224 -2.46 13.74 -11.80
N GLU A 225 -2.48 12.92 -12.86
CA GLU A 225 -3.70 12.69 -13.64
C GLU A 225 -4.68 11.82 -12.86
N ALA A 226 -4.20 10.77 -12.18
CA ALA A 226 -5.04 9.95 -11.31
C ALA A 226 -5.81 10.80 -10.28
N ALA A 227 -5.13 11.74 -9.61
CA ALA A 227 -5.76 12.68 -8.68
C ALA A 227 -6.89 13.50 -9.34
N LYS A 228 -6.69 14.01 -10.56
CA LYS A 228 -7.72 14.75 -11.31
C LYS A 228 -8.93 13.88 -11.63
N PHE A 229 -8.72 12.61 -12.01
CA PHE A 229 -9.82 11.70 -12.29
C PHE A 229 -10.59 11.32 -11.03
N TYR A 230 -9.92 11.01 -9.92
CA TYR A 230 -10.59 10.79 -8.63
C TYR A 230 -11.37 12.03 -8.17
N ASP A 231 -10.87 13.23 -8.44
CA ASP A 231 -11.57 14.47 -8.09
C ASP A 231 -12.86 14.69 -8.87
N ARG A 232 -12.87 14.26 -10.14
CA ARG A 232 -14.08 14.29 -10.97
C ARG A 232 -15.12 13.30 -10.46
N LEU A 233 -14.70 12.13 -9.95
CA LEU A 233 -15.63 11.13 -9.40
C LEU A 233 -16.45 11.69 -8.23
N ARG A 234 -15.86 12.59 -7.42
CA ARG A 234 -16.57 13.27 -6.33
C ARG A 234 -17.78 14.09 -6.80
N LEU A 235 -17.75 14.59 -8.05
CA LEU A 235 -18.84 15.39 -8.61
C LEU A 235 -20.04 14.55 -9.07
N LEU A 236 -19.91 13.22 -9.02
CA LEU A 236 -20.95 12.30 -9.41
C LEU A 236 -21.82 11.94 -8.20
N ASP A 237 -23.05 11.53 -8.48
CA ASP A 237 -23.94 10.98 -7.47
C ASP A 237 -23.49 9.58 -7.06
N LEU A 238 -22.47 9.51 -6.21
CA LEU A 238 -21.91 8.30 -5.63
C LEU A 238 -22.44 8.08 -4.22
N ALA A 239 -22.45 6.83 -3.76
CA ALA A 239 -22.69 6.54 -2.35
C ALA A 239 -21.67 7.32 -1.47
N PRO A 240 -22.05 7.75 -0.25
CA PRO A 240 -21.14 8.50 0.63
C PRO A 240 -19.78 7.81 0.84
N GLU A 241 -19.77 6.49 0.97
CA GLU A 241 -18.57 5.66 1.13
C GLU A 241 -17.67 5.70 -0.11
N ASP A 242 -18.26 5.61 -1.31
CA ASP A 242 -17.51 5.70 -2.57
C ASP A 242 -16.91 7.10 -2.78
N ARG A 243 -17.62 8.15 -2.35
CA ARG A 243 -17.09 9.53 -2.38
C ARG A 243 -15.91 9.69 -1.44
N ALA A 244 -15.99 9.15 -0.23
CA ALA A 244 -14.90 9.17 0.74
C ALA A 244 -13.69 8.42 0.18
N ARG A 245 -13.90 7.22 -0.38
CA ARG A 245 -12.84 6.42 -1.03
C ARG A 245 -12.16 7.18 -2.17
N ALA A 246 -12.92 7.79 -3.08
CA ALA A 246 -12.36 8.56 -4.18
C ALA A 246 -11.55 9.77 -3.68
N HIS A 247 -12.03 10.47 -2.66
CA HIS A 247 -11.32 11.61 -2.07
C HIS A 247 -10.00 11.19 -1.40
N PHE A 248 -10.02 10.11 -0.63
CA PHE A 248 -8.83 9.52 -0.04
C PHE A 248 -7.82 9.05 -1.09
N LYS A 249 -8.27 8.38 -2.16
CA LYS A 249 -7.39 7.97 -3.28
C LYS A 249 -6.80 9.17 -4.03
N SER A 250 -7.56 10.26 -4.18
CA SER A 250 -7.02 11.51 -4.73
C SER A 250 -5.90 12.07 -3.86
N ALA A 251 -6.10 12.12 -2.54
CA ALA A 251 -5.06 12.57 -1.60
C ALA A 251 -3.79 11.70 -1.70
N GLY A 252 -3.93 10.37 -1.70
CA GLY A 252 -2.81 9.44 -1.89
C GLY A 252 -2.09 9.63 -3.23
N SER A 253 -2.85 9.89 -4.31
CA SER A 253 -2.29 10.19 -5.62
C SER A 253 -1.47 11.49 -5.62
N LEU A 254 -1.96 12.55 -4.98
CA LEU A 254 -1.20 13.81 -4.85
C LEU A 254 0.11 13.61 -4.07
N LEU A 255 0.11 12.77 -3.03
CA LEU A 255 1.33 12.42 -2.30
C LEU A 255 2.36 11.72 -3.17
N ASN A 256 1.93 10.73 -3.95
CA ASN A 256 2.82 10.02 -4.86
C ASN A 256 3.31 10.90 -6.02
N ALA A 257 2.51 11.90 -6.43
CA ALA A 257 2.93 12.94 -7.37
C ALA A 257 3.94 13.96 -6.76
N GLY A 258 4.23 13.87 -5.46
CA GLY A 258 5.06 14.85 -4.75
C GLY A 258 4.39 16.21 -4.52
N GLN A 259 3.08 16.32 -4.79
CA GLN A 259 2.29 17.53 -4.60
C GLN A 259 1.84 17.64 -3.13
N LEU A 260 2.78 17.97 -2.25
CA LEU A 260 2.59 17.89 -0.80
C LEU A 260 1.52 18.87 -0.28
N GLU A 261 1.53 20.14 -0.69
CA GLU A 261 0.52 21.12 -0.22
C GLU A 261 -0.91 20.82 -0.70
N PRO A 262 -1.14 20.47 -1.99
CA PRO A 262 -2.44 19.95 -2.42
C PRO A 262 -2.88 18.71 -1.64
N ALA A 263 -1.96 17.79 -1.33
CA ALA A 263 -2.27 16.61 -0.55
C ALA A 263 -2.67 16.95 0.90
N VAL A 264 -1.98 17.89 1.57
CA VAL A 264 -2.37 18.39 2.90
C VAL A 264 -3.80 18.92 2.87
N THR A 265 -4.10 19.78 1.89
CA THR A 265 -5.44 20.35 1.71
C THR A 265 -6.48 19.24 1.54
N LYS A 266 -6.17 18.23 0.73
CA LYS A 266 -7.05 17.10 0.46
C LYS A 266 -7.29 16.23 1.69
N LEU A 267 -6.25 15.91 2.44
CA LEU A 267 -6.36 15.10 3.66
C LEU A 267 -7.17 15.82 4.74
N ASN A 268 -6.98 17.13 4.91
CA ASN A 268 -7.80 17.92 5.84
C ASN A 268 -9.27 17.89 5.43
N GLN A 269 -9.58 18.17 4.17
CA GLN A 269 -10.96 18.09 3.67
C GLN A 269 -11.59 16.70 3.88
N PHE A 270 -10.81 15.63 3.71
CA PHE A 270 -11.28 14.27 3.95
C PHE A 270 -11.63 14.06 5.43
N LEU A 271 -10.75 14.49 6.34
CA LEU A 271 -10.95 14.35 7.78
C LEU A 271 -12.10 15.21 8.31
N ASP A 272 -12.35 16.36 7.69
CA ASP A 272 -13.47 17.25 8.03
C ASP A 272 -14.81 16.71 7.52
N GLN A 273 -14.84 16.17 6.30
CA GLN A 273 -16.07 15.70 5.66
C GLN A 273 -16.48 14.30 6.12
N TRP A 274 -15.51 13.42 6.40
CA TRP A 274 -15.74 12.05 6.83
C TRP A 274 -14.94 11.69 8.09
N PRO A 275 -15.24 12.32 9.24
CA PRO A 275 -14.47 12.15 10.47
C PRO A 275 -14.51 10.72 11.05
N ALA A 276 -15.55 9.95 10.70
CA ALA A 276 -15.78 8.58 11.13
C ALA A 276 -15.44 7.52 10.05
N ASP A 277 -14.85 7.93 8.91
CA ASP A 277 -14.44 6.97 7.88
C ASP A 277 -13.35 6.02 8.39
N PRO A 278 -13.38 4.72 8.04
CA PRO A 278 -12.34 3.77 8.43
C PRO A 278 -10.91 4.17 8.03
N HIS A 279 -10.73 4.97 6.98
CA HIS A 279 -9.42 5.48 6.56
C HIS A 279 -8.97 6.70 7.38
N GLY A 280 -9.78 7.21 8.32
CA GLY A 280 -9.47 8.38 9.13
C GLY A 280 -8.11 8.32 9.85
N PRO A 281 -7.72 7.20 10.49
CA PRO A 281 -6.39 7.07 11.11
C PRO A 281 -5.26 7.11 10.07
N GLU A 282 -5.42 6.42 8.93
CA GLU A 282 -4.44 6.47 7.83
C GLU A 282 -4.31 7.88 7.24
N ALA A 283 -5.43 8.59 7.03
CA ALA A 283 -5.43 9.95 6.53
C ALA A 283 -4.70 10.92 7.48
N ARG A 284 -4.90 10.79 8.80
CA ARG A 284 -4.15 11.57 9.80
C ARG A 284 -2.65 11.24 9.76
N PHE A 285 -2.30 9.96 9.64
CA PHE A 285 -0.90 9.56 9.55
C PHE A 285 -0.22 10.12 8.29
N LEU A 286 -0.86 9.97 7.13
CA LEU A 286 -0.39 10.54 5.87
C LEU A 286 -0.27 12.06 5.95
N LEU A 287 -1.22 12.74 6.60
CA LEU A 287 -1.17 14.19 6.80
C LEU A 287 0.03 14.59 7.64
N ALA A 288 0.26 13.94 8.78
CA ALA A 288 1.42 14.20 9.63
C ALA A 288 2.75 13.96 8.89
N LEU A 289 2.85 12.87 8.13
CA LEU A 289 4.03 12.60 7.29
C LEU A 289 4.28 13.72 6.26
N THR A 290 3.21 14.22 5.65
CA THR A 290 3.27 15.23 4.58
C THR A 290 3.65 16.59 5.14
N LEU A 291 3.04 17.00 6.25
CA LEU A 291 3.38 18.22 6.98
C LEU A 291 4.85 18.21 7.40
N ARG A 292 5.35 17.07 7.89
CA ARG A 292 6.77 16.93 8.23
C ARG A 292 7.69 17.04 7.02
N LYS A 293 7.33 16.44 5.87
CA LYS A 293 8.10 16.61 4.61
C LYS A 293 8.16 18.08 4.17
N LEU A 294 7.15 18.87 4.52
CA LEU A 294 7.08 20.32 4.29
C LEU A 294 7.81 21.15 5.37
N GLY A 295 8.38 20.52 6.41
CA GLY A 295 9.02 21.20 7.54
C GLY A 295 8.05 21.76 8.59
N ARG A 296 6.75 21.49 8.45
CA ARG A 296 5.68 21.92 9.38
C ARG A 296 5.56 20.93 10.56
N THR A 297 6.67 20.79 11.30
CA THR A 297 6.84 19.74 12.32
C THR A 297 5.88 19.89 13.51
N GLU A 298 5.57 21.11 13.93
CA GLU A 298 4.63 21.35 15.04
C GLU A 298 3.21 20.89 14.68
N GLU A 299 2.76 21.18 13.46
CA GLU A 299 1.45 20.72 12.98
C GLU A 299 1.43 19.20 12.83
N ALA A 300 2.51 18.61 12.29
CA ALA A 300 2.64 17.16 12.18
C ALA A 300 2.54 16.47 13.55
N LEU A 301 3.15 17.06 14.59
CA LEU A 301 3.05 16.60 15.96
C LEU A 301 1.60 16.66 16.46
N GLY A 302 0.92 17.80 16.28
CA GLY A 302 -0.47 17.96 16.66
C GLY A 302 -1.38 16.88 16.04
N ILE A 303 -1.23 16.64 14.74
CA ILE A 303 -1.98 15.60 14.02
C ILE A 303 -1.66 14.20 14.55
N THR A 304 -0.38 13.90 14.82
CA THR A 304 0.05 12.60 15.36
C THR A 304 -0.54 12.35 16.75
N LEU A 305 -0.54 13.36 17.63
CA LEU A 305 -1.15 13.25 18.96
C LEU A 305 -2.67 13.10 18.88
N ALA A 306 -3.32 13.78 17.92
CA ALA A 306 -4.76 13.63 17.69
C ALA A 306 -5.11 12.21 17.23
N LEU A 307 -4.30 11.62 16.33
CA LEU A 307 -4.43 10.22 15.93
C LEU A 307 -4.32 9.30 17.14
N LEU A 308 -3.23 9.41 17.91
CA LEU A 308 -2.99 8.55 19.07
C LEU A 308 -4.10 8.67 20.13
N ARG A 309 -4.63 9.87 20.36
CA ARG A 309 -5.73 10.09 21.31
C ARG A 309 -7.02 9.40 20.85
N ASN A 310 -7.34 9.47 19.56
CA ASN A 310 -8.54 8.84 19.00
C ASN A 310 -8.43 7.31 19.10
N GLU A 311 -7.32 6.76 18.64
CA GLU A 311 -7.07 5.31 18.67
C GLU A 311 -6.99 4.77 20.10
N TYR A 312 -6.47 5.54 21.05
CA TYR A 312 -6.51 5.18 22.47
C TYR A 312 -7.94 5.05 22.99
N GLY A 313 -8.86 5.94 22.57
CA GLY A 313 -10.28 5.84 22.89
C GLY A 313 -10.93 4.55 22.38
N ASN A 314 -10.42 4.02 21.26
CA ASN A 314 -10.88 2.77 20.66
C ASN A 314 -10.06 1.54 21.06
N ALA A 315 -9.05 1.70 21.93
CA ALA A 315 -8.07 0.64 22.21
C ALA A 315 -8.68 -0.61 22.87
N SER A 316 -9.81 -0.47 23.57
CA SER A 316 -10.52 -1.63 24.14
C SER A 316 -11.21 -2.47 23.06
N ALA A 317 -11.73 -1.83 22.01
CA ALA A 317 -12.39 -2.47 20.89
C ALA A 317 -11.39 -3.04 19.88
N ASP A 318 -10.29 -2.32 19.63
CA ASP A 318 -9.20 -2.77 18.76
C ASP A 318 -7.81 -2.59 19.40
N PRO A 319 -7.41 -3.51 20.29
CA PRO A 319 -6.07 -3.48 20.89
C PRO A 319 -4.94 -3.63 19.86
N LYS A 320 -5.20 -4.33 18.74
CA LYS A 320 -4.20 -4.58 17.70
C LYS A 320 -3.96 -3.33 16.86
N GLY A 321 -5.02 -2.64 16.45
CA GLY A 321 -4.95 -1.35 15.77
C GLY A 321 -4.28 -0.29 16.63
N TRP A 322 -4.60 -0.24 17.93
CA TRP A 322 -3.91 0.64 18.86
C TRP A 322 -2.39 0.37 18.90
N ALA A 323 -1.98 -0.89 19.11
CA ALA A 323 -0.57 -1.26 19.12
C ALA A 323 0.11 -0.97 17.76
N TYR A 324 -0.59 -1.17 16.64
CA TYR A 324 -0.11 -0.82 15.31
C TYR A 324 0.21 0.68 15.21
N TRP A 325 -0.71 1.55 15.62
CA TRP A 325 -0.52 2.99 15.55
C TRP A 325 0.53 3.52 16.51
N GLN A 326 0.62 2.96 17.73
CA GLN A 326 1.70 3.28 18.66
C GLN A 326 3.06 2.97 18.04
N ARG A 327 3.21 1.80 17.42
CA ARG A 327 4.47 1.41 16.77
C ARG A 327 4.82 2.32 15.60
N ARG A 328 3.86 2.57 14.70
CA ARG A 328 4.08 3.34 13.47
C ARG A 328 4.38 4.81 13.76
N THR A 329 3.58 5.44 14.62
CA THR A 329 3.72 6.87 14.93
C THR A 329 4.73 7.16 16.03
N GLY A 330 4.84 6.29 17.04
CA GLY A 330 5.76 6.49 18.16
C GLY A 330 7.22 6.41 17.74
N ASN A 331 7.59 5.43 16.89
CA ASN A 331 8.98 5.36 16.37
C ASN A 331 9.33 6.64 15.61
N GLN A 332 8.40 7.11 14.79
CA GLN A 332 8.56 8.35 14.05
C GLN A 332 8.77 9.53 15.00
N LEU A 333 7.91 9.67 15.99
CA LEU A 333 7.93 10.77 16.93
C LEU A 333 9.20 10.78 17.80
N ALA A 334 9.62 9.60 18.27
CA ALA A 334 10.86 9.45 19.03
C ALA A 334 12.09 9.87 18.21
N ASN A 335 12.14 9.47 16.93
CA ASN A 335 13.19 9.90 16.01
C ASN A 335 13.18 11.42 15.81
N ASP A 336 11.99 12.03 15.64
CA ASP A 336 11.84 13.47 15.43
C ASP A 336 12.33 14.25 16.67
N PHE A 337 11.95 13.83 17.88
CA PHE A 337 12.45 14.42 19.12
C PHE A 337 13.96 14.25 19.29
N PHE A 338 14.49 13.05 19.00
CA PHE A 338 15.92 12.81 19.05
C PHE A 338 16.67 13.73 18.09
N GLN A 339 16.18 13.91 16.86
CA GLN A 339 16.81 14.79 15.89
C GLN A 339 16.73 16.28 16.29
N SER A 340 15.62 16.71 16.89
CA SER A 340 15.45 18.09 17.38
C SER A 340 16.33 18.41 18.60
N GLY A 341 16.90 17.40 19.26
CA GLY A 341 17.71 17.55 20.47
C GLY A 341 16.94 17.34 21.76
N ASP A 342 15.60 17.30 21.73
CA ASP A 342 14.77 16.91 22.88
C ASP A 342 14.90 15.41 23.17
N THR A 343 16.06 15.07 23.74
CA THR A 343 16.46 13.70 24.00
C THR A 343 15.65 13.09 25.15
N MET A 344 15.08 13.91 26.03
CA MET A 344 14.27 13.43 27.15
C MET A 344 12.90 12.94 26.67
N SER A 345 12.25 13.67 25.77
CA SER A 345 11.01 13.19 25.13
C SER A 345 11.29 11.93 24.29
N ALA A 346 12.39 11.92 23.54
CA ALA A 346 12.77 10.77 22.72
C ALA A 346 12.95 9.49 23.55
N VAL A 347 13.75 9.55 24.63
CA VAL A 347 14.01 8.36 25.46
C VAL A 347 12.75 7.83 26.13
N THR A 348 11.87 8.73 26.58
CA THR A 348 10.58 8.35 27.19
C THR A 348 9.72 7.56 26.21
N ILE A 349 9.67 8.00 24.96
CA ILE A 349 8.89 7.32 23.92
C ILE A 349 9.55 5.99 23.56
N TYR A 350 10.87 5.94 23.31
CA TYR A 350 11.53 4.66 23.01
C TYR A 350 11.39 3.62 24.12
N GLU A 351 11.51 4.02 25.39
CA GLU A 351 11.26 3.11 26.52
C GLU A 351 9.83 2.57 26.52
N SER A 352 8.85 3.42 26.17
CA SER A 352 7.45 2.96 26.04
C SER A 352 7.27 1.97 24.87
N LEU A 353 7.91 2.23 23.73
CA LEU A 353 7.83 1.40 22.53
C LEU A 353 8.52 0.03 22.69
N ALA A 354 9.64 0.00 23.41
CA ALA A 354 10.35 -1.23 23.73
C ALA A 354 9.49 -2.18 24.58
N ARG A 355 8.52 -1.66 25.34
CA ARG A 355 7.58 -2.45 26.16
C ARG A 355 6.34 -2.91 25.40
N LEU A 356 6.11 -2.45 24.16
CA LEU A 356 4.92 -2.82 23.39
C LEU A 356 4.94 -4.24 22.83
N SER A 357 6.13 -4.81 22.62
CA SER A 357 6.31 -6.15 22.09
C SER A 357 7.58 -6.78 22.66
N GLU A 358 7.49 -8.07 22.98
CA GLU A 358 8.63 -8.87 23.43
C GLU A 358 9.49 -9.38 22.26
N GLU A 359 9.02 -9.19 21.02
CA GLU A 359 9.73 -9.61 19.80
C GLU A 359 11.11 -8.94 19.74
N THR A 360 12.17 -9.73 19.73
CA THR A 360 13.56 -9.23 19.84
C THR A 360 13.98 -8.41 18.62
N THR A 361 13.51 -8.78 17.43
CA THR A 361 13.69 -8.04 16.17
C THR A 361 13.10 -6.62 16.23
N TRP A 362 12.03 -6.42 17.01
CA TRP A 362 11.43 -5.11 17.28
C TRP A 362 12.13 -4.37 18.42
N ARG A 363 12.28 -5.06 19.56
CA ARG A 363 12.73 -4.48 20.83
C ARG A 363 14.19 -4.00 20.75
N LEU A 364 15.10 -4.80 20.22
CA LEU A 364 16.55 -4.52 20.29
C LEU A 364 16.97 -3.27 19.51
N PRO A 365 16.47 -3.01 18.29
CA PRO A 365 16.74 -1.74 17.60
C PRO A 365 16.29 -0.51 18.40
N ILE A 366 15.17 -0.62 19.12
CA ILE A 366 14.66 0.46 19.97
C ILE A 366 15.54 0.64 21.20
N VAL A 367 15.95 -0.45 21.85
CA VAL A 367 16.91 -0.42 22.97
C VAL A 367 18.21 0.25 22.55
N TYR A 368 18.67 0.03 21.32
CA TYR A 368 19.85 0.72 20.78
C TYR A 368 19.64 2.23 20.70
N GLN A 369 18.48 2.69 20.20
CA GLN A 369 18.13 4.12 20.16
C GLN A 369 18.01 4.71 21.56
N THR A 370 17.44 3.97 22.53
CA THR A 370 17.41 4.34 23.95
C THR A 370 18.83 4.52 24.50
N GLY A 371 19.76 3.62 24.16
CA GLY A 371 21.18 3.76 24.50
C GLY A 371 21.79 5.06 23.96
N LEU A 372 21.51 5.40 22.69
CA LEU A 372 21.99 6.65 22.08
C LEU A 372 21.41 7.89 22.77
N CYS A 373 20.17 7.81 23.23
CA CYS A 373 19.57 8.88 24.04
C CYS A 373 20.30 9.04 25.37
N TYR A 374 20.59 7.94 26.07
CA TYR A 374 21.36 7.99 27.32
C TYR A 374 22.76 8.56 27.13
N GLU A 375 23.46 8.23 26.03
CA GLU A 375 24.75 8.84 25.71
C GLU A 375 24.63 10.38 25.59
N ARG A 376 23.64 10.87 24.84
CA ARG A 376 23.39 12.32 24.69
C ARG A 376 23.03 12.99 26.00
N LEU A 377 22.34 12.28 26.89
CA LEU A 377 22.01 12.73 28.24
C LEU A 377 23.16 12.56 29.25
N ARG A 378 24.34 12.09 28.81
CA ARG A 378 25.52 11.80 29.65
C ARG A 378 25.24 10.75 30.75
N GLN A 379 24.24 9.90 30.55
CA GLN A 379 23.90 8.78 31.43
C GLN A 379 24.67 7.52 30.98
N ASN A 380 26.00 7.59 31.03
CA ASN A 380 26.89 6.59 30.44
C ASN A 380 26.65 5.17 30.97
N GLU A 381 26.35 5.02 32.27
CA GLU A 381 26.03 3.70 32.85
C GLU A 381 24.76 3.08 32.26
N ARG A 382 23.71 3.89 32.04
CA ARG A 382 22.46 3.42 31.45
C ARG A 382 22.65 3.10 29.97
N ALA A 383 23.43 3.92 29.26
CA ALA A 383 23.82 3.64 27.87
C ALA A 383 24.56 2.31 27.76
N GLY A 384 25.58 2.09 28.59
CA GLY A 384 26.34 0.84 28.65
C GLY A 384 25.44 -0.38 28.93
N LYS A 385 24.53 -0.28 29.90
CA LYS A 385 23.55 -1.35 30.19
C LYS A 385 22.64 -1.66 29.01
N ALA A 386 22.13 -0.64 28.30
CA ALA A 386 21.27 -0.84 27.14
C ALA A 386 22.02 -1.56 26.00
N TYR A 387 23.28 -1.20 25.75
CA TYR A 387 24.11 -1.88 24.74
C TYR A 387 24.48 -3.30 25.15
N GLN A 388 24.77 -3.52 26.44
CA GLN A 388 25.09 -4.85 26.94
C GLN A 388 23.89 -5.80 26.81
N ASP A 389 22.66 -5.33 27.10
CA ASP A 389 21.44 -6.12 26.90
C ASP A 389 21.29 -6.62 25.45
N ILE A 390 21.65 -5.78 24.47
CA ILE A 390 21.64 -6.18 23.05
C ILE A 390 22.65 -7.29 22.78
N VAL A 391 23.90 -7.11 23.24
CA VAL A 391 24.97 -8.09 23.03
C VAL A 391 24.62 -9.42 23.69
N ASP A 392 24.17 -9.38 24.96
CA ASP A 392 23.82 -10.57 25.74
C ASP A 392 22.60 -11.28 25.14
N THR A 393 21.58 -10.54 24.70
CA THR A 393 20.40 -11.13 24.07
C THR A 393 20.76 -11.84 22.77
N ILE A 394 21.60 -11.24 21.92
CA ILE A 394 21.97 -11.82 20.62
C ILE A 394 22.97 -12.98 20.78
N ALA A 395 23.71 -13.04 21.88
CA ALA A 395 24.57 -14.19 22.21
C ALA A 395 23.77 -15.46 22.61
N LEU A 396 22.47 -15.35 22.87
CA LEU A 396 21.61 -16.51 23.13
C LEU A 396 21.50 -17.41 21.88
N PRO A 397 21.29 -18.73 22.03
CA PRO A 397 21.26 -19.64 20.89
C PRO A 397 20.12 -19.35 19.90
N PRO A 398 20.24 -19.74 18.60
CA PRO A 398 19.29 -19.39 17.53
C PRO A 398 17.83 -19.80 17.76
N GLY A 399 17.60 -20.84 18.58
CA GLY A 399 16.24 -21.25 18.96
C GLY A 399 15.53 -20.28 19.93
N LYS A 400 16.26 -19.33 20.51
CA LYS A 400 15.72 -18.29 21.41
C LYS A 400 15.67 -16.92 20.77
N VAL A 401 16.62 -16.60 19.89
CA VAL A 401 16.75 -15.30 19.24
C VAL A 401 17.12 -15.49 17.77
N PRO A 402 16.43 -14.83 16.82
CA PRO A 402 16.80 -14.88 15.41
C PRO A 402 18.23 -14.36 15.20
N HIS A 403 19.04 -15.04 14.38
CA HIS A 403 20.38 -14.61 14.01
C HIS A 403 20.39 -14.07 12.59
N THR A 404 19.62 -13.02 12.34
CA THR A 404 19.66 -12.36 11.03
C THR A 404 20.94 -11.51 10.91
N PRO A 405 21.45 -11.26 9.69
CA PRO A 405 22.60 -10.40 9.48
C PRO A 405 22.46 -9.03 10.16
N GLU A 406 21.26 -8.46 10.16
CA GLU A 406 20.95 -7.17 10.76
C GLU A 406 21.13 -7.18 12.28
N MET A 407 20.74 -8.28 12.94
CA MET A 407 20.89 -8.43 14.38
C MET A 407 22.37 -8.61 14.74
N ILE A 408 23.12 -9.39 13.97
CA ILE A 408 24.56 -9.55 14.18
C ILE A 408 25.29 -8.20 14.07
N GLU A 409 24.94 -7.38 13.06
CA GLU A 409 25.48 -6.03 12.94
C GLU A 409 25.04 -5.12 14.09
N LEU A 410 23.80 -5.22 14.56
CA LEU A 410 23.32 -4.48 15.74
C LEU A 410 24.15 -4.79 16.99
N ALA A 411 24.44 -6.07 17.25
CA ALA A 411 25.30 -6.49 18.35
C ALA A 411 26.73 -5.94 18.21
N ARG A 412 27.29 -5.99 17.00
CA ARG A 412 28.63 -5.43 16.72
C ARG A 412 28.67 -3.91 16.98
N MET A 413 27.65 -3.18 16.53
CA MET A 413 27.54 -1.74 16.79
C MET A 413 27.41 -1.43 18.28
N ALA A 414 26.61 -2.20 19.02
CA ALA A 414 26.48 -2.07 20.46
C ALA A 414 27.80 -2.35 21.18
N GLN A 415 28.52 -3.40 20.78
CA GLN A 415 29.84 -3.73 21.33
C GLN A 415 30.87 -2.61 21.10
N TRP A 416 30.87 -2.00 19.91
CA TRP A 416 31.73 -0.86 19.61
C TRP A 416 31.41 0.34 20.52
N ARG A 417 30.12 0.63 20.75
CA ARG A 417 29.69 1.71 21.65
C ARG A 417 30.12 1.49 23.09
N ILE A 418 30.00 0.26 23.61
CA ILE A 418 30.50 -0.09 24.94
C ILE A 418 32.00 0.23 25.05
N GLY A 419 32.80 -0.20 24.08
CA GLY A 419 34.23 0.09 24.06
C GLY A 419 34.57 1.58 24.03
N GLN A 420 33.76 2.40 23.34
CA GLN A 420 33.90 3.87 23.35
C GLN A 420 33.59 4.46 24.72
N LEU A 421 32.50 4.02 25.36
CA LEU A 421 32.13 4.47 26.70
C LEU A 421 33.22 4.13 27.72
N ASP A 422 33.75 2.90 27.69
CA ASP A 422 34.82 2.45 28.59
C ASP A 422 36.13 3.22 28.37
N TRP A 423 36.47 3.51 27.11
CA TRP A 423 37.64 4.31 26.78
C TRP A 423 37.47 5.77 27.28
N SER A 424 36.31 6.38 27.02
CA SER A 424 36.03 7.75 27.45
C SER A 424 36.04 7.88 28.97
N GLY A 425 35.42 6.95 29.69
CA GLY A 425 35.39 6.94 31.15
C GLY A 425 36.78 6.76 31.78
N ARG A 426 37.61 5.86 31.23
CA ARG A 426 39.02 5.73 31.68
C ARG A 426 39.81 7.00 31.42
N THR A 427 39.60 7.65 30.28
CA THR A 427 40.27 8.89 29.91
C THR A 427 39.86 10.04 30.84
N GLU A 428 38.56 10.21 31.11
CA GLU A 428 38.05 11.21 32.06
C GLU A 428 38.61 10.99 33.48
N GLN A 429 38.68 9.73 33.94
CA GLN A 429 39.29 9.41 35.24
C GLN A 429 40.78 9.76 35.28
N GLN A 430 41.53 9.49 34.22
CA GLN A 430 42.95 9.86 34.12
C GLN A 430 43.14 11.38 34.13
N LEU A 431 42.34 12.12 33.35
CA LEU A 431 42.38 13.58 33.32
C LEU A 431 42.02 14.18 34.69
N ASN A 432 40.96 13.69 35.33
CA ASN A 432 40.58 14.15 36.68
C ASN A 432 41.69 13.90 37.70
N ARG A 433 42.37 12.75 37.66
CA ARG A 433 43.52 12.49 38.53
C ARG A 433 44.66 13.49 38.27
N PHE A 434 44.93 13.79 37.00
CA PHE A 434 46.01 14.71 36.61
C PHE A 434 45.74 16.14 37.08
N PHE A 435 44.52 16.65 36.88
CA PHE A 435 44.16 18.02 37.27
C PHE A 435 43.80 18.18 38.75
N SER A 436 43.33 17.12 39.44
CA SER A 436 43.05 17.18 40.89
C SER A 436 44.31 17.07 41.75
N ALA A 437 45.41 16.53 41.20
CA ALA A 437 46.69 16.45 41.90
C ALA A 437 47.45 17.79 41.97
N ALA A 438 46.92 18.87 41.36
CA ALA A 438 47.62 20.12 41.14
C ALA A 438 47.19 21.30 42.04
N VAL A 439 46.61 21.07 43.22
CA VAL A 439 46.51 22.12 44.25
C VAL A 439 47.74 22.03 45.16
N PRO A 440 48.70 22.97 45.10
CA PRO A 440 49.77 23.00 46.07
C PRO A 440 49.16 23.31 47.44
N VAL A 441 49.26 22.37 48.37
CA VAL A 441 49.00 22.63 49.78
C VAL A 441 49.98 23.73 50.21
N SER A 442 49.46 24.90 50.58
CA SER A 442 50.30 25.94 51.18
C SER A 442 50.99 25.33 52.41
N PRO A 443 52.31 25.53 52.60
CA PRO A 443 53.01 24.92 53.71
C PRO A 443 52.37 25.35 55.04
N PRO A 444 52.30 24.45 56.04
CA PRO A 444 51.66 24.76 57.32
C PRO A 444 52.38 25.94 57.99
N SER A 445 51.62 26.92 58.48
CA SER A 445 52.15 27.99 59.33
C SER A 445 52.92 27.39 60.52
N PRO A 446 54.11 27.91 60.86
CA PRO A 446 54.90 27.39 61.97
C PRO A 446 54.14 27.54 63.29
N ALA A 447 54.18 26.48 64.10
CA ALA A 447 53.51 26.40 65.39
C ALA A 447 54.02 27.49 66.36
N PRO A 448 53.14 28.08 67.20
CA PRO A 448 53.57 29.04 68.20
C PRO A 448 54.46 28.36 69.26
N PRO A 449 55.47 29.06 69.81
CA PRO A 449 56.40 28.49 70.77
C PRO A 449 55.69 28.15 72.09
N THR A 450 56.07 27.00 72.64
CA THR A 450 55.64 26.46 73.93
C THR A 450 56.02 27.39 75.09
N PRO A 451 55.12 27.71 76.04
CA PRO A 451 55.47 28.55 77.17
C PRO A 451 56.41 27.82 78.13
N ALA A 452 57.49 28.51 78.53
CA ALA A 452 58.40 28.07 79.57
C ALA A 452 57.69 28.06 80.93
N ASN A 453 57.95 26.99 81.66
CA ASN A 453 57.33 26.66 82.93
C ASN A 453 58.11 27.38 84.05
N ASP A 454 57.62 28.54 84.52
CA ASP A 454 58.10 29.15 85.76
C ASP A 454 57.13 28.84 86.90
N ALA A 455 57.60 28.01 87.81
CA ALA A 455 57.00 27.77 89.10
C ALA A 455 57.26 28.98 90.01
N ASN A 456 56.21 29.71 90.39
CA ASN A 456 56.10 30.32 91.73
C ASN A 456 54.73 30.96 91.97
N GLY A 457 54.13 30.68 93.13
CA GLY A 457 53.39 31.69 93.90
C GLY A 457 51.86 31.65 93.91
N SER A 458 51.32 30.75 94.75
CA SER A 458 50.22 30.99 95.71
C SER A 458 48.75 31.23 95.26
N PRO A 459 47.78 30.83 96.10
CA PRO A 459 46.37 30.70 95.73
C PRO A 459 45.49 31.85 96.25
N ALA A 460 44.46 32.25 95.50
CA ALA A 460 43.35 33.03 96.06
C ALA A 460 42.06 32.96 95.22
N THR A 461 41.13 32.18 95.77
CA THR A 461 39.71 32.55 95.98
C THR A 461 38.81 33.00 94.82
N ALA A 462 37.81 32.13 94.60
CA ALA A 462 36.39 32.40 94.84
C ALA A 462 35.51 33.03 93.74
N SER A 463 34.35 32.36 93.62
CA SER A 463 33.01 32.91 93.39
C SER A 463 32.51 33.03 91.96
N GLY A 464 31.57 32.12 91.65
CA GLY A 464 30.20 32.55 91.42
C GLY A 464 29.61 32.28 90.04
N THR A 465 28.65 31.33 90.01
CA THR A 465 27.27 31.51 89.49
C THR A 465 27.09 32.34 88.22
N LEU A 466 26.51 31.84 87.13
CA LEU A 466 25.30 31.01 86.95
C LEU A 466 25.38 30.22 85.65
#